data_AF-A0A1B6GZ00-F1
#
_entry.id   AF-A0A1B6GZ00-F1
#
_cell.length_a   1.000
_cell.length_b   1.000
_cell.length_c   1.000
_cell.angle_alpha   90.00
_cell.angle_beta   90.00
_cell.angle_gamma   90.00
#
_symmetry.space_group_name_H-M   'P 1'
#
loop_
_entity.id
_entity.type
_entity.pdbx_description
1 polymer ?
#
loop_
_entity_poly.entity_id
_entity_poly.type
_entity_poly.pdbx_seq_one_letter_code
_entity_poly.pdbx_strand_id
1 'polypeptide(L)'
;VVLFVDGEEDEDLEFGEAVLLPVAEWTATHTHSLHLDYQILFFVAVENDASESLRSFTKLDDASPLVTAIDFPLNRFSVMEYGAEITEHSVKTFVSNFISDKLTFRPISETESSSST
;
A
#
# COMPACT_ATOMS: atom_id res chain seq x y z
N VAL A 1 4.07 -0.53 0.26
CA VAL A 1 2.92 0.04 0.98
C VAL A 1 2.93 1.52 0.76
N VAL A 2 1.82 2.08 0.31
CA VAL A 2 1.68 3.49 -0.05
C VAL A 2 0.51 4.05 0.74
N LEU A 3 0.72 5.13 1.48
CA LEU A 3 -0.36 5.95 2.03
C LEU A 3 -0.53 7.14 1.10
N PHE A 4 -1.68 7.22 0.44
CA PHE A 4 -2.06 8.42 -0.29
C PHE A 4 -2.69 9.42 0.67
N VAL A 5 -2.25 10.68 0.58
CA VAL A 5 -2.76 11.84 1.32
C VAL A 5 -2.94 12.99 0.33
N ASP A 6 -3.74 13.98 0.69
CA ASP A 6 -3.95 15.16 -0.17
C ASP A 6 -2.65 15.96 -0.25
N GLY A 7 -1.91 16.07 0.86
CA GLY A 7 -0.57 16.66 0.88
C GLY A 7 -0.58 18.17 0.63
N GLU A 8 -1.74 18.81 0.84
CA GLU A 8 -1.89 20.26 0.81
C GLU A 8 -1.26 20.91 2.05
N GLU A 9 -1.13 20.16 3.15
CA GLU A 9 -0.63 20.61 4.45
C GLU A 9 0.55 19.75 4.93
N ASP A 10 1.51 20.37 5.65
CA ASP A 10 2.64 19.64 6.25
C ASP A 10 2.15 18.55 7.23
N GLU A 11 0.99 18.75 7.85
CA GLU A 11 0.34 17.82 8.78
C GLU A 11 0.04 16.45 8.15
N ASP A 12 -0.26 16.40 6.84
CA ASP A 12 -0.52 15.14 6.12
C ASP A 12 0.74 14.28 5.99
N LEU A 13 1.88 14.94 5.75
CA LEU A 13 3.17 14.27 5.64
C LEU A 13 3.63 13.78 7.02
N GLU A 14 3.50 14.62 8.05
CA GLU A 14 3.79 14.25 9.44
C GLU A 14 2.92 13.09 9.90
N PHE A 15 1.63 13.12 9.58
CA PHE A 15 0.70 12.01 9.83
C PHE A 15 1.16 10.72 9.15
N GLY A 16 1.50 10.82 7.86
CA GLY A 16 1.97 9.66 7.09
C GLY A 16 3.26 9.07 7.65
N GLU A 17 4.21 9.91 8.06
CA GLU A 17 5.43 9.47 8.73
C GLU A 17 5.11 8.79 10.07
N ALA A 18 4.26 9.42 10.89
CA ALA A 18 3.89 8.90 12.21
C ALA A 18 3.26 7.49 12.16
N VAL A 19 2.46 7.19 11.13
CA VAL A 19 1.79 5.88 11.01
C VAL A 19 2.61 4.85 10.22
N LEU A 20 3.43 5.28 9.25
CA LEU A 20 4.20 4.35 8.40
C LEU A 20 5.59 4.03 8.94
N LEU A 21 6.31 5.01 9.50
CA LEU A 21 7.71 4.84 9.91
C LEU A 21 7.88 3.72 10.97
N PRO A 22 7.08 3.66 12.06
CA PRO A 22 7.21 2.58 13.04
C PRO A 22 6.95 1.19 12.44
N VAL A 23 6.07 1.12 11.45
CA VAL A 23 5.75 -0.13 10.74
C VAL A 23 6.88 -0.53 9.79
N ALA A 24 7.48 0.44 9.11
CA ALA A 24 8.65 0.24 8.25
C ALA A 24 9.83 -0.32 9.08
N GLU A 25 10.14 0.30 10.22
CA GLU A 25 11.17 -0.18 11.15
C GLU A 25 10.89 -1.59 11.68
N TRP A 26 9.62 -1.87 12.04
CA TRP A 26 9.20 -3.20 12.45
C TRP A 26 9.42 -4.23 11.34
N THR A 27 9.04 -3.96 10.09
CA THR A 27 9.27 -4.89 8.97
C THR A 27 10.76 -5.10 8.71
N ALA A 28 11.56 -4.03 8.72
CA ALA A 28 13.00 -4.10 8.48
C ALA A 28 13.71 -5.00 9.51
N THR A 29 13.38 -4.84 10.79
CA THR A 29 13.92 -5.66 11.91
C THR A 29 13.46 -7.11 11.88
N HIS A 30 12.35 -7.42 11.21
CA HIS A 30 11.76 -8.77 11.14
C HIS A 30 11.91 -9.44 9.76
N THR A 31 12.59 -8.82 8.79
CA THR A 31 12.71 -9.33 7.41
C THR A 31 13.13 -10.80 7.35
N HIS A 32 14.14 -11.21 8.14
CA HIS A 32 14.60 -12.60 8.20
C HIS A 32 13.59 -13.56 8.82
N SER A 33 12.84 -13.15 9.86
CA SER A 33 11.85 -14.03 10.51
C SER A 33 10.57 -14.15 9.68
N LEU A 34 10.28 -13.15 8.85
CA LEU A 34 9.14 -13.13 7.94
C LEU A 34 9.37 -13.95 6.65
N HIS A 35 10.58 -14.49 6.43
CA HIS A 35 10.94 -15.28 5.25
C HIS A 35 10.58 -14.60 3.92
N LEU A 36 10.68 -13.27 3.89
CA LEU A 36 10.41 -12.49 2.68
C LEU A 36 11.65 -12.50 1.79
N ASP A 37 11.49 -12.92 0.53
CA ASP A 37 12.53 -12.82 -0.50
C ASP A 37 12.76 -11.38 -1.00
N TYR A 38 11.97 -10.43 -0.49
CA TYR A 38 11.96 -9.04 -0.90
C TYR A 38 11.74 -8.10 0.28
N GLN A 39 12.20 -6.86 0.14
CA GLN A 39 11.95 -5.80 1.11
C GLN A 39 10.58 -5.15 0.85
N ILE A 40 9.84 -4.88 1.92
CA ILE A 40 8.63 -4.05 1.84
C ILE A 40 9.07 -2.58 1.94
N LEU A 41 8.73 -1.81 0.92
CA LEU A 41 8.98 -0.36 0.89
C LEU A 41 7.73 0.40 1.32
N PHE A 42 7.92 1.56 1.94
CA PHE A 42 6.87 2.41 2.49
C PHE A 42 7.00 3.81 1.88
N PHE A 43 5.88 4.35 1.41
CA PHE A 43 5.83 5.66 0.77
C PHE A 43 4.61 6.46 1.25
N VAL A 44 4.79 7.75 1.48
CA VAL A 44 3.70 8.73 1.54
C VAL A 44 3.57 9.34 0.15
N ALA A 45 2.42 9.16 -0.48
CA ALA A 45 2.10 9.68 -1.80
C ALA A 45 1.23 10.93 -1.64
N VAL A 46 1.82 12.09 -1.94
CA VAL A 46 1.12 13.39 -2.01
C VAL A 46 0.60 13.64 -3.42
N GLU A 47 -0.31 14.60 -3.61
CA GLU A 47 -0.81 14.95 -4.94
C GLU A 47 0.31 15.44 -5.88
N ASN A 48 0.66 14.59 -6.86
CA ASN A 48 1.58 14.91 -7.96
C ASN A 48 1.41 13.89 -9.10
N ASP A 49 2.06 14.17 -10.23
CA ASP A 49 2.01 13.33 -11.44
C ASP A 49 2.41 11.86 -11.19
N ALA A 50 3.33 11.59 -10.26
CA ALA A 50 3.77 10.23 -9.96
C ALA A 50 2.71 9.46 -9.17
N SER A 51 2.06 10.11 -8.20
CA SER A 51 0.94 9.55 -7.44
C SER A 51 -0.27 9.30 -8.34
N GLU A 52 -0.59 10.23 -9.24
CA GLU A 52 -1.66 10.07 -10.23
C GLU A 52 -1.36 8.89 -11.18
N SER A 53 -0.12 8.81 -11.69
CA SER A 53 0.31 7.70 -12.54
C SER A 53 0.18 6.35 -11.82
N LEU A 54 0.54 6.29 -10.54
CA LEU A 54 0.42 5.07 -9.74
C LEU A 54 -1.04 4.68 -9.48
N ARG A 55 -1.91 5.66 -9.17
CA ARG A 55 -3.37 5.44 -9.04
C ARG A 55 -3.97 4.92 -10.34
N SER A 56 -3.62 5.54 -11.47
CA SER A 56 -4.07 5.14 -12.80
C SER A 56 -3.63 3.71 -13.14
N PHE A 57 -2.35 3.38 -12.90
CA PHE A 57 -1.80 2.04 -13.11
C PHE A 57 -2.54 0.97 -12.29
N THR A 58 -2.85 1.27 -11.04
CA THR A 58 -3.51 0.34 -10.11
C THR A 58 -5.04 0.40 -10.17
N LYS A 59 -5.61 1.35 -10.92
CA LYS A 59 -7.06 1.65 -10.95
C LYS A 59 -7.62 1.87 -9.55
N LEU A 60 -6.86 2.53 -8.69
CA LEU A 60 -7.31 2.91 -7.35
C LEU A 60 -8.38 3.99 -7.43
N ASP A 61 -9.31 3.94 -6.48
CA ASP A 61 -10.26 5.02 -6.27
C ASP A 61 -9.53 6.30 -5.86
N ASP A 62 -10.07 7.44 -6.26
CA ASP A 62 -9.57 8.75 -5.88
C ASP A 62 -10.05 9.10 -4.46
N ALA A 63 -9.39 8.46 -3.49
CA ALA A 63 -9.66 8.61 -2.07
C ALA A 63 -8.37 8.93 -1.31
N SER A 64 -8.51 9.77 -0.30
CA SER A 64 -7.48 10.18 0.65
C SER A 64 -8.12 10.39 2.04
N PRO A 65 -7.48 9.98 3.14
CA PRO A 65 -6.27 9.15 3.17
C PRO A 65 -6.56 7.69 2.74
N LEU A 66 -5.62 7.05 2.05
CA LEU A 66 -5.78 5.67 1.55
C LEU A 66 -4.52 4.84 1.67
N VAL A 67 -4.54 3.77 2.49
CA VAL A 67 -3.42 2.82 2.60
C VAL A 67 -3.59 1.68 1.60
N THR A 68 -2.58 1.50 0.75
CA THR A 68 -2.55 0.45 -0.28
C THR A 68 -1.27 -0.39 -0.18
N ALA A 69 -1.44 -1.72 -0.21
CA ALA A 69 -0.33 -2.65 -0.42
C ALA A 69 -0.31 -3.06 -1.90
N ILE A 70 0.78 -2.76 -2.60
CA ILE A 70 0.99 -3.10 -4.01
C ILE A 70 2.06 -4.19 -4.05
N ASP A 71 1.71 -5.32 -4.67
CA ASP A 71 2.55 -6.49 -4.89
C ASP A 71 2.90 -6.56 -6.38
N PHE A 72 3.99 -5.87 -6.74
CA PHE A 72 4.45 -5.82 -8.13
C PHE A 72 4.81 -7.21 -8.69
N PRO A 73 5.55 -8.08 -7.98
CA PRO A 73 5.86 -9.42 -8.49
C PRO A 73 4.63 -10.25 -8.85
N LEU A 74 3.55 -10.16 -8.05
CA LEU A 74 2.31 -10.91 -8.28
C LEU A 74 1.23 -10.09 -9.01
N ASN A 75 1.56 -8.91 -9.52
CA ASN A 75 0.67 -8.00 -10.26
C ASN A 75 -0.70 -7.78 -9.58
N ARG A 76 -0.70 -7.61 -8.26
CA ARG A 76 -1.92 -7.48 -7.45
C ARG A 76 -1.78 -6.40 -6.38
N PHE A 77 -2.88 -5.94 -5.84
CA PHE A 77 -2.88 -4.96 -4.76
C PHE A 77 -4.05 -5.21 -3.79
N SER A 78 -3.93 -4.69 -2.58
CA SER A 78 -5.02 -4.65 -1.61
C SER A 78 -5.09 -3.23 -1.04
N VAL A 79 -6.31 -2.81 -0.70
CA VAL A 79 -6.58 -1.51 -0.09
C VAL A 79 -7.10 -1.75 1.32
N MET A 80 -6.69 -0.92 2.27
CA MET A 80 -7.25 -0.94 3.61
C MET A 80 -8.73 -0.54 3.58
N GLU A 81 -9.55 -1.12 4.46
CA GLU A 81 -11.00 -0.92 4.43
C GLU A 81 -11.39 0.56 4.54
N TYR A 82 -12.35 1.00 3.71
CA TYR A 82 -12.80 2.39 3.69
C TYR A 82 -13.47 2.77 5.01
N GLY A 83 -13.07 3.89 5.60
CA GLY A 83 -13.56 4.35 6.90
C GLY A 83 -12.88 3.69 8.11
N ALA A 84 -11.93 2.78 7.91
CA ALA A 84 -11.07 2.30 8.98
C ALA A 84 -10.16 3.44 9.46
N GLU A 85 -10.00 3.58 10.78
CA GLU A 85 -9.08 4.56 11.36
C GLU A 85 -7.64 4.18 11.05
N ILE A 86 -6.91 5.09 10.41
CA ILE A 86 -5.50 4.89 10.05
C ILE A 86 -4.63 5.30 11.25
N THR A 87 -4.19 4.28 11.97
CA THR A 87 -3.24 4.35 13.10
C THR A 87 -2.06 3.42 12.88
N GLU A 88 -0.95 3.62 13.60
CA GLU A 88 0.19 2.68 13.60
C GLU A 88 -0.26 1.21 13.74
N HIS A 89 -1.16 0.94 14.69
CA HIS A 89 -1.64 -0.41 14.97
C HIS A 89 -2.42 -1.01 13.79
N SER A 90 -3.33 -0.23 13.22
CA SER A 90 -4.15 -0.66 12.09
C SER A 90 -3.31 -0.91 10.82
N VAL A 91 -2.33 -0.04 10.54
CA VAL A 91 -1.39 -0.17 9.42
C VAL A 91 -0.51 -1.40 9.63
N LYS A 92 0.04 -1.60 10.83
CA LYS A 92 0.83 -2.79 11.15
C LYS A 92 0.04 -4.08 10.96
N THR A 93 -1.23 -4.09 11.35
CA THR A 93 -2.13 -5.23 11.15
C THR A 93 -2.36 -5.49 9.66
N PHE A 94 -2.64 -4.44 8.89
CA PHE A 94 -2.79 -4.53 7.43
C PHE A 94 -1.54 -5.08 6.76
N VAL A 95 -0.35 -4.57 7.10
CA VAL A 95 0.94 -5.04 6.57
C VAL A 95 1.27 -6.47 6.99
N SER A 96 0.96 -6.85 8.23
CA SER A 96 1.12 -8.24 8.71
C SER A 96 0.24 -9.21 7.92
N ASN A 97 -0.99 -8.79 7.62
CA ASN A 97 -1.90 -9.57 6.79
C ASN A 97 -1.46 -9.62 5.33
N PHE A 98 -0.85 -8.54 4.80
CA PHE A 98 -0.23 -8.53 3.48
C PHE A 98 0.90 -9.57 3.39
N ILE A 99 1.83 -9.55 4.34
CA ILE A 99 2.95 -10.50 4.44
C ILE A 99 2.45 -11.95 4.55
N SER A 100 1.38 -12.17 5.30
CA SER A 100 0.81 -13.50 5.53
C SER A 100 -0.13 -13.97 4.40
N ASP A 101 -0.26 -13.22 3.31
CA ASP A 101 -1.20 -13.48 2.21
C ASP A 101 -2.67 -13.62 2.64
N LYS A 102 -3.08 -12.86 3.67
CA LYS A 102 -4.44 -12.89 4.27
C LYS A 102 -5.35 -11.74 3.81
N LEU A 103 -4.83 -10.81 3.01
CA LEU A 103 -5.64 -9.72 2.47
C LEU A 103 -6.50 -10.18 1.29
N THR A 104 -7.51 -9.37 0.97
CA THR A 104 -8.26 -9.53 -0.28
C THR A 104 -7.54 -8.78 -1.39
N PHE A 105 -6.99 -9.52 -2.35
CA PHE A 105 -6.23 -8.95 -3.45
C PHE A 105 -7.07 -8.73 -4.70
N ARG A 106 -6.84 -7.59 -5.37
CA ARG A 106 -7.35 -7.27 -6.71
C ARG A 106 -6.19 -7.31 -7.72
N PRO A 107 -6.38 -7.84 -8.94
CA PRO A 107 -5.36 -7.77 -9.98
C PRO A 107 -5.19 -6.33 -10.46
N ILE A 108 -3.95 -5.92 -10.75
CA ILE A 108 -3.64 -4.58 -11.34
C ILE A 108 -4.03 -4.56 -12.82
N SER A 109 -3.79 -5.66 -13.53
CA SER A 109 -4.20 -5.87 -14.91
C SER A 109 -4.87 -7.23 -15.01
N GLU A 110 -6.05 -7.30 -15.61
CA GLU A 110 -6.50 -8.57 -16.17
C GLU A 110 -5.52 -8.91 -17.29
N THR A 111 -4.82 -10.03 -17.18
CA THR A 111 -4.27 -10.63 -18.38
C THR A 111 -5.50 -10.95 -19.22
N GLU A 112 -5.77 -10.16 -20.26
CA GLU A 112 -6.72 -10.57 -21.28
C GLU A 112 -6.21 -11.93 -21.76
N SER A 113 -6.93 -12.97 -21.35
CA SER A 113 -6.75 -14.29 -21.92
C SER A 113 -7.07 -14.08 -23.39
N SER A 114 -6.03 -14.00 -24.23
CA SER A 114 -6.17 -13.95 -25.67
C SER A 114 -6.70 -15.31 -26.14
N SER A 115 -7.93 -15.65 -25.80
CA SER A 115 -8.72 -16.66 -26.48
C SER A 115 -9.37 -15.98 -27.69
N SER A 116 -8.57 -15.81 -28.74
CA SER A 116 -9.12 -15.56 -30.07
C SER A 116 -8.67 -16.70 -30.96
N THR A 117 -9.65 -17.60 -31.15
CA THR A 117 -9.86 -18.66 -32.13
C THR A 117 -9.09 -18.54 -33.44
#